data_AF-A0A165YXI0-F1
#
_entry.id   AF-A0A165YXI0-F1
#
_cell.length_a   1.000
_cell.length_b   1.000
_cell.length_c   1.000
_cell.angle_alpha   90.00
_cell.angle_beta   90.00
_cell.angle_gamma   90.00
#
_symmetry.space_group_name_H-M   'P 1'
#
loop_
_entity.id
_entity.type
_entity.pdbx_description
1 polymer ?
#
loop_
_entity_poly.entity_id
_entity_poly.type
_entity_poly.pdbx_seq_one_letter_code
_entity_poly.pdbx_strand_id
1 'polypeptide(L)'
;MASSKKASARSYRVLSPQLFTVNDVTFEPPSVPVLLQILSGSTKASDLLPKGSVYKLPSNKVIELHIPGHGILGSPHNFDVIRSAGSTVYNYANPVRRDVVSTGNTTDNVTIRFVTDNAGPWMLHCHINFHLNTGMAVVLVEDLAEVAAEEVPKDWKALCPKYEHFHSPFQE
;
A
#
# COMPACT_ATOMS: atom_id res chain seq x y z
N MET A 1 -18.02 41.97 -44.15
CA MET A 1 -18.78 40.95 -43.37
C MET A 1 -17.80 39.88 -42.92
N ALA A 2 -17.39 39.88 -41.65
CA ALA A 2 -16.54 38.84 -41.08
C ALA A 2 -17.42 37.80 -40.38
N SER A 3 -17.38 36.55 -40.85
CA SER A 3 -18.12 35.44 -40.26
C SER A 3 -17.35 34.90 -39.05
N SER A 4 -17.92 35.09 -37.85
CA SER A 4 -17.37 34.60 -36.59
C SER A 4 -17.67 33.11 -36.44
N LYS A 5 -16.64 32.25 -36.43
CA LYS A 5 -16.78 30.84 -36.05
C LYS A 5 -16.80 30.74 -34.53
N LYS A 6 -17.96 30.45 -33.94
CA LYS A 6 -18.06 30.07 -32.52
C LYS A 6 -17.46 28.67 -32.33
N ALA A 7 -16.36 28.58 -31.58
CA ALA A 7 -15.89 27.32 -31.04
C ALA A 7 -16.73 26.97 -29.79
N SER A 8 -17.42 25.84 -29.81
CA SER A 8 -18.08 25.29 -28.63
C SER A 8 -17.05 24.49 -27.83
N ALA A 9 -16.66 25.00 -26.66
CA ALA A 9 -15.86 24.24 -25.71
C ALA A 9 -16.76 23.14 -25.11
N ARG A 10 -16.50 21.88 -25.51
CA ARG A 10 -17.14 20.72 -24.89
C ARG A 10 -16.51 20.57 -23.51
N SER A 11 -17.30 20.85 -22.46
CA SER A 11 -16.89 20.57 -21.07
C SER A 11 -16.58 19.07 -20.97
N TYR A 12 -15.30 18.73 -20.81
CA TYR A 12 -14.91 17.39 -20.45
C TYR A 12 -15.34 17.18 -18.99
N ARG A 13 -16.41 16.40 -18.79
CA ARG A 13 -16.68 15.83 -17.46
C ARG A 13 -15.54 14.86 -17.17
N VAL A 14 -14.63 15.26 -16.29
CA VAL A 14 -13.76 14.32 -15.59
C VAL A 14 -14.71 13.45 -14.76
N LEU A 15 -14.95 12.22 -15.21
CA LEU A 15 -15.59 11.21 -14.37
C LEU A 15 -14.65 11.03 -13.17
N SER A 16 -15.15 11.20 -11.94
CA SER A 16 -14.37 10.94 -10.74
C SER A 16 -13.67 9.59 -10.87
N PRO A 17 -12.34 9.50 -10.63
CA PRO A 17 -11.64 8.23 -10.75
C PRO A 17 -12.28 7.23 -9.78
N GLN A 18 -12.53 6.01 -10.27
CA GLN A 18 -12.96 4.92 -9.42
C GLN A 18 -11.86 4.67 -8.38
N LEU A 19 -12.17 4.91 -7.10
CA LEU A 19 -11.26 4.63 -5.99
C LEU A 19 -11.36 3.16 -5.60
N PHE A 20 -10.23 2.57 -5.24
CA PHE A 20 -10.16 1.26 -4.62
C PHE A 20 -10.13 1.39 -3.10
N THR A 21 -10.73 0.41 -2.43
CA THR A 21 -10.70 0.30 -0.98
C THR A 21 -10.13 -1.04 -0.55
N VAL A 22 -9.53 -1.06 0.63
CA VAL A 22 -9.23 -2.29 1.38
C VAL A 22 -9.91 -2.15 2.72
N ASN A 23 -10.82 -3.07 3.04
CA ASN A 23 -11.68 -2.98 4.23
C ASN A 23 -12.41 -1.63 4.32
N ASP A 24 -13.02 -1.20 3.21
CA ASP A 24 -13.79 0.04 3.07
C ASP A 24 -13.00 1.35 3.24
N VAL A 25 -11.67 1.28 3.26
CA VAL A 25 -10.78 2.45 3.36
C VAL A 25 -9.95 2.60 2.10
N THR A 26 -9.98 3.79 1.50
CA THR A 26 -9.08 4.19 0.42
C THR A 26 -7.74 4.62 1.01
N PHE A 27 -6.63 4.07 0.50
CA PHE A 27 -5.31 4.53 0.93
C PHE A 27 -5.00 5.91 0.35
N GLU A 28 -4.67 6.85 1.23
CA GLU A 28 -4.11 8.15 0.88
C GLU A 28 -2.72 8.28 1.50
N PRO A 29 -1.68 8.59 0.71
CA PRO A 29 -0.34 8.79 1.24
C PRO A 29 -0.35 9.87 2.34
N PRO A 30 0.16 9.58 3.56
CA PRO A 30 0.22 10.58 4.62
C PRO A 30 1.31 11.60 4.31
N SER A 31 1.12 12.86 4.72
CA SER A 31 2.14 13.91 4.54
C SER A 31 3.45 13.60 5.25
N VAL A 32 3.37 12.89 6.39
CA VAL A 32 4.54 12.37 7.12
C VAL A 32 4.64 10.87 6.85
N PRO A 33 5.76 10.34 6.30
CA PRO A 33 5.93 8.91 6.06
C PRO A 33 5.74 8.08 7.34
N VAL A 34 5.13 6.89 7.23
CA VAL A 34 4.80 6.04 8.38
C VAL A 34 6.01 5.73 9.26
N LEU A 35 7.18 5.46 8.65
CA LEU A 35 8.43 5.26 9.39
C LEU A 35 8.79 6.48 10.24
N LEU A 36 8.70 7.69 9.67
CA LEU A 36 8.99 8.92 10.40
C LEU A 36 7.97 9.18 11.53
N GLN A 37 6.70 8.81 11.34
CA GLN A 37 5.70 8.90 12.41
C GLN A 37 6.08 8.01 13.62
N ILE A 38 6.54 6.78 13.36
CA ILE A 38 6.99 5.84 14.40
C ILE A 38 8.23 6.39 15.12
N LEU A 39 9.26 6.78 14.36
CA LEU A 39 10.51 7.34 14.89
C LEU A 39 10.32 8.67 15.65
N SER A 40 9.21 9.37 15.39
CA SER A 40 8.84 10.61 16.10
C SER A 40 8.01 10.37 17.37
N GLY A 41 7.79 9.10 17.76
CA GLY A 41 7.16 8.73 19.03
C GLY A 41 5.75 8.14 18.93
N SER A 42 5.24 7.86 17.73
CA SER A 42 3.95 7.15 17.58
C SER A 42 4.09 5.68 18.00
N THR A 43 3.56 5.33 19.18
CA THR A 43 3.70 3.98 19.77
C THR A 43 2.48 3.07 19.58
N LYS A 44 1.37 3.60 19.04
CA LYS A 44 0.15 2.82 18.78
C LYS A 44 -0.25 2.90 17.32
N ALA A 45 -0.82 1.80 16.81
CA ALA A 45 -1.39 1.75 15.46
C ALA A 45 -2.49 2.81 15.27
N SER A 46 -3.27 3.09 16.33
CA SER A 46 -4.29 4.13 16.35
C SER A 46 -3.74 5.54 16.15
N ASP A 47 -2.45 5.76 16.34
CA ASP A 47 -1.81 7.08 16.25
C ASP A 47 -1.25 7.31 14.85
N LEU A 48 -0.93 6.22 14.14
CA LEU A 48 -0.40 6.25 12.78
C LEU A 48 -1.46 6.69 11.75
N LEU A 49 -0.99 7.31 10.69
CA LEU A 49 -1.74 7.75 9.52
C LEU A 49 -1.26 7.01 8.27
N PRO A 50 -2.13 6.78 7.28
CA PRO A 50 -3.55 7.15 7.23
C PRO A 50 -4.42 6.22 8.10
N LYS A 51 -5.48 6.76 8.71
CA LYS A 51 -6.39 5.98 9.57
C LYS A 51 -7.07 4.89 8.75
N GLY A 52 -7.14 3.68 9.30
CA GLY A 52 -7.83 2.54 8.68
C GLY A 52 -7.02 1.76 7.65
N SER A 53 -5.87 2.28 7.18
CA SER A 53 -4.99 1.55 6.25
C SER A 53 -3.68 1.06 6.89
N VAL A 54 -3.51 1.21 8.21
CA VAL A 54 -2.31 0.78 8.95
C VAL A 54 -2.67 -0.36 9.89
N TYR A 55 -2.02 -1.51 9.73
CA TYR A 55 -2.26 -2.74 10.50
C TYR A 55 -1.00 -3.13 11.26
N LYS A 56 -1.06 -3.14 12.59
CA LYS A 56 0.06 -3.60 13.42
C LYS A 56 0.12 -5.12 13.42
N LEU A 57 1.31 -5.66 13.19
CA LEU A 57 1.59 -7.08 13.27
C LEU A 57 2.48 -7.38 14.49
N PRO A 58 2.26 -8.51 15.18
CA PRO A 58 3.14 -8.96 16.25
C PRO A 58 4.48 -9.45 15.67
N SER A 59 5.54 -9.34 16.46
CA SER A 59 6.87 -9.88 16.14
C SER A 59 6.90 -11.42 16.20
N ASN A 60 7.65 -12.03 15.29
CA ASN A 60 7.94 -13.47 15.22
C ASN A 60 6.68 -14.35 15.23
N LYS A 61 5.68 -14.01 14.42
CA LYS A 61 4.44 -14.78 14.23
C LYS A 61 4.21 -15.11 12.77
N VAL A 62 3.49 -16.21 12.54
CA VAL A 62 2.97 -16.54 11.22
C VAL A 62 1.68 -15.74 11.01
N ILE A 63 1.65 -14.96 9.93
CA ILE A 63 0.49 -14.18 9.50
C ILE A 63 -0.10 -14.86 8.27
N GLU A 64 -1.41 -15.09 8.26
CA GLU A 64 -2.17 -15.56 7.11
C GLU A 64 -3.09 -14.44 6.61
N LEU A 65 -2.99 -14.09 5.33
CA LEU A 65 -3.83 -13.08 4.69
C LEU A 65 -4.72 -13.75 3.65
N HIS A 66 -6.03 -13.47 3.73
CA HIS A 66 -7.02 -13.86 2.73
C HIS A 66 -7.37 -12.66 1.86
N ILE A 67 -7.24 -12.81 0.56
CA ILE A 67 -7.34 -11.71 -0.40
C ILE A 67 -8.29 -12.15 -1.50
N PRO A 68 -9.56 -11.71 -1.43
CA PRO A 68 -10.52 -11.91 -2.51
C PRO A 68 -9.99 -11.33 -3.84
N GLY A 69 -10.30 -12.01 -4.94
CA GLY A 69 -9.74 -11.62 -6.23
C GLY A 69 -10.25 -10.28 -6.76
N HIS A 70 -9.31 -9.45 -7.24
CA HIS A 70 -9.49 -8.22 -8.04
C HIS A 70 -8.15 -7.46 -8.23
N GLY A 71 -7.01 -8.14 -8.33
CA GLY A 71 -5.72 -7.43 -8.42
C GLY A 71 -4.48 -8.31 -8.53
N ILE A 72 -3.32 -7.65 -8.50
CA ILE A 72 -1.99 -8.27 -8.43
C ILE A 72 -1.33 -7.77 -7.16
N LEU A 73 -1.27 -8.61 -6.13
CA LEU A 73 -0.72 -8.26 -4.83
C LEU A 73 0.81 -8.32 -4.87
N GLY A 74 1.47 -7.25 -4.43
CA GLY A 74 2.90 -7.23 -4.11
C GLY A 74 3.14 -7.02 -2.61
N SER A 75 4.15 -7.69 -2.08
CA SER A 75 4.64 -7.55 -0.70
C SER A 75 6.17 -7.43 -0.68
N PRO A 76 6.76 -6.68 0.27
CA PRO A 76 8.20 -6.62 0.46
C PRO A 76 8.78 -7.91 1.09
N HIS A 77 7.93 -8.79 1.62
CA HIS A 77 8.34 -10.12 2.08
C HIS A 77 8.07 -11.17 1.00
N ASN A 78 8.96 -12.15 0.89
CA ASN A 78 8.62 -13.42 0.27
C ASN A 78 7.62 -14.17 1.15
N PHE A 79 6.47 -14.53 0.58
CA PHE A 79 5.38 -15.27 1.22
C PHE A 79 5.09 -16.59 0.52
N ASP A 80 4.53 -17.52 1.28
CA ASP A 80 4.02 -18.80 0.79
C ASP A 80 2.61 -18.63 0.25
N VAL A 81 2.36 -18.98 -1.01
CA VAL A 81 1.01 -18.97 -1.60
C VAL A 81 0.30 -20.28 -1.26
N ILE A 82 -0.37 -20.33 -0.12
CA ILE A 82 -1.06 -21.55 0.33
C ILE A 82 -2.35 -21.82 -0.44
N ARG A 83 -2.97 -20.81 -1.06
CA ARG A 83 -4.09 -20.99 -1.98
C ARG A 83 -3.96 -20.02 -3.15
N SER A 84 -3.78 -20.55 -4.36
CA SER A 84 -3.64 -19.77 -5.60
C SER A 84 -4.99 -19.45 -6.24
N ALA A 85 -5.00 -18.44 -7.12
CA ALA A 85 -6.15 -18.14 -7.99
C ALA A 85 -6.49 -19.35 -8.87
N GLY A 86 -7.77 -19.57 -9.13
CA GLY A 86 -8.28 -20.75 -9.85
C GLY A 86 -8.28 -22.04 -9.01
N SER A 87 -7.92 -21.99 -7.72
CA SER A 87 -7.91 -23.14 -6.82
C SER A 87 -8.75 -22.90 -5.55
N THR A 88 -9.42 -23.96 -5.11
CA THR A 88 -10.09 -24.02 -3.80
C THR A 88 -9.28 -24.81 -2.76
N VAL A 89 -8.18 -25.43 -3.18
CA VAL A 89 -7.34 -26.30 -2.35
C VAL A 89 -6.24 -25.48 -1.65
N TYR A 90 -6.05 -25.76 -0.36
CA TYR A 90 -4.95 -25.23 0.42
C TYR A 90 -3.75 -26.19 0.41
N ASN A 91 -2.57 -25.69 0.03
CA ASN A 91 -1.30 -26.41 0.10
C ASN A 91 -0.45 -25.88 1.27
N TYR A 92 -0.47 -26.59 2.41
CA TYR A 92 0.37 -26.28 3.56
C TYR A 92 1.66 -27.12 3.62
N ALA A 93 1.86 -28.05 2.69
CA ALA A 93 3.00 -28.97 2.71
C ALA A 93 4.23 -28.39 1.99
N ASN A 94 4.02 -27.82 0.80
CA ASN A 94 5.09 -27.29 -0.05
C ASN A 94 4.58 -26.19 -1.02
N PRO A 95 3.95 -25.11 -0.50
CA PRO A 95 3.51 -24.01 -1.35
C PRO A 95 4.68 -23.33 -2.07
N VAL A 96 4.39 -22.69 -3.20
CA VAL A 96 5.37 -21.82 -3.87
C VAL A 96 5.58 -20.56 -3.04
N ARG A 97 6.84 -20.14 -2.90
CA ARG A 97 7.24 -18.90 -2.23
C ARG A 97 7.60 -17.82 -3.23
N ARG A 98 7.05 -16.61 -3.07
CA ARG A 98 7.23 -15.45 -3.98
C ARG A 98 6.84 -14.13 -3.30
N ASP A 99 7.01 -13.00 -3.99
CA ASP A 99 6.73 -11.64 -3.50
C ASP A 99 5.55 -10.95 -4.22
N VAL A 100 5.17 -11.43 -5.41
CA VAL A 100 4.03 -10.94 -6.18
C VAL A 100 3.12 -12.09 -6.60
N VAL A 101 1.81 -11.97 -6.36
CA VAL A 101 0.80 -12.99 -6.72
C VAL A 101 -0.46 -12.36 -7.33
N SER A 102 -0.99 -12.97 -8.40
CA SER A 102 -2.30 -12.60 -8.92
C SER A 102 -3.38 -13.05 -7.95
N THR A 103 -4.31 -12.17 -7.57
CA THR A 103 -5.43 -12.51 -6.69
C THR A 103 -6.60 -13.15 -7.46
N GLY A 104 -6.52 -13.19 -8.79
CA GLY A 104 -7.50 -13.85 -9.65
C GLY A 104 -8.75 -13.01 -9.89
N ASN A 105 -9.85 -13.70 -10.16
CA ASN A 105 -11.15 -13.11 -10.44
C ASN A 105 -12.01 -13.01 -9.16
N THR A 106 -13.20 -12.42 -9.24
CA THR A 106 -14.13 -12.24 -8.11
C THR A 106 -14.47 -13.50 -7.31
N THR A 107 -14.35 -14.68 -7.90
CA THR A 107 -14.63 -15.97 -7.26
C THR A 107 -13.43 -16.55 -6.52
N ASP A 108 -12.23 -15.99 -6.73
CA ASP A 108 -11.00 -16.45 -6.12
C ASP A 108 -10.82 -15.85 -4.72
N ASN A 109 -10.13 -16.60 -3.86
CA ASN A 109 -9.71 -16.15 -2.54
C ASN A 109 -8.27 -16.61 -2.30
N VAL A 110 -7.34 -15.84 -2.85
CA VAL A 110 -5.91 -16.14 -2.71
C VAL A 110 -5.51 -15.98 -1.27
N THR A 111 -4.76 -16.95 -0.75
CA THR A 111 -4.32 -16.94 0.64
C THR A 111 -2.80 -17.07 0.69
N ILE A 112 -2.15 -16.17 1.42
CA ILE A 112 -0.69 -16.14 1.60
C ILE A 112 -0.31 -16.23 3.08
N ARG A 113 0.89 -16.79 3.36
CA ARG A 113 1.49 -16.81 4.69
C ARG A 113 2.90 -16.26 4.67
N PHE A 114 3.26 -15.52 5.71
CA PHE A 114 4.64 -15.09 5.96
C PHE A 114 4.90 -15.04 7.46
N VAL A 115 6.18 -15.00 7.83
CA VAL A 115 6.62 -14.78 9.20
C VAL A 115 6.95 -13.31 9.35
N THR A 116 6.58 -12.72 10.49
CA THR A 116 7.00 -11.38 10.88
C THR A 116 8.38 -11.42 11.55
N ASP A 117 9.42 -11.52 10.73
CA ASP A 117 10.84 -11.57 11.12
C ASP A 117 11.70 -10.37 10.66
N ASN A 118 11.07 -9.27 10.25
CA ASN A 118 11.67 -8.07 9.71
C ASN A 118 10.88 -6.80 10.15
N ALA A 119 11.32 -6.20 11.26
CA ALA A 119 10.71 -4.99 11.82
C ALA A 119 10.65 -3.85 10.79
N GLY A 120 9.47 -3.24 10.61
CA GLY A 120 9.31 -2.14 9.68
C GLY A 120 7.87 -1.84 9.28
N PRO A 121 7.59 -0.63 8.75
CA PRO A 121 6.37 -0.34 8.02
C PRO A 121 6.48 -0.79 6.55
N TRP A 122 5.76 -1.85 6.21
CA TRP A 122 5.81 -2.53 4.93
C TRP A 122 4.53 -2.33 4.13
N MET A 123 4.64 -1.89 2.88
CA MET A 123 3.46 -1.67 2.04
C MET A 123 2.98 -2.98 1.41
N LEU A 124 1.67 -3.24 1.52
CA LEU A 124 1.00 -4.33 0.81
C LEU A 124 0.01 -3.69 -0.16
N HIS A 125 0.21 -3.87 -1.47
CA HIS A 125 -0.58 -3.12 -2.45
C HIS A 125 -0.76 -3.85 -3.78
N CYS A 126 -1.64 -3.32 -4.62
CA CYS A 126 -1.73 -3.76 -6.01
C CYS A 126 -0.57 -3.20 -6.85
N HIS A 127 0.18 -4.06 -7.53
CA HIS A 127 1.36 -3.65 -8.31
C HIS A 127 1.00 -3.00 -9.67
N ILE A 128 -0.28 -2.90 -10.00
CA ILE A 128 -0.76 -2.05 -11.11
C ILE A 128 -0.75 -0.60 -10.60
N ASN A 129 0.18 0.22 -11.11
CA ASN A 129 0.44 1.55 -10.58
C ASN A 129 -0.80 2.45 -10.53
N PHE A 130 -1.71 2.33 -11.52
CA PHE A 130 -2.97 3.07 -11.52
C PHE A 130 -3.87 2.68 -10.34
N HIS A 131 -3.93 1.40 -9.97
CA HIS A 131 -4.74 0.93 -8.84
C HIS A 131 -4.13 1.33 -7.50
N LEU A 132 -2.79 1.30 -7.38
CA LEU A 132 -2.10 1.87 -6.23
C LEU A 132 -2.42 3.36 -6.07
N ASN A 133 -2.29 4.13 -7.15
CA ASN A 133 -2.53 5.57 -7.14
C ASN A 133 -3.99 5.94 -6.85
N THR A 134 -4.94 5.03 -7.07
CA THR A 134 -6.36 5.20 -6.71
C THR A 134 -6.75 4.48 -5.42
N GLY A 135 -5.77 4.06 -4.60
CA GLY A 135 -5.98 3.72 -3.18
C GLY A 135 -5.91 2.24 -2.80
N MET A 136 -5.54 1.33 -3.72
CA MET A 136 -5.46 -0.11 -3.46
C MET A 136 -4.18 -0.50 -2.69
N ALA A 137 -4.05 -0.04 -1.45
CA ALA A 137 -2.89 -0.30 -0.60
C ALA A 137 -3.24 -0.33 0.89
N VAL A 138 -2.38 -0.97 1.67
CA VAL A 138 -2.32 -0.87 3.14
C VAL A 138 -0.86 -0.89 3.58
N VAL A 139 -0.60 -0.52 4.83
CA VAL A 139 0.71 -0.61 5.47
C VAL A 139 0.63 -1.58 6.64
N LEU A 140 1.52 -2.57 6.64
CA LEU A 140 1.73 -3.53 7.71
C LEU A 140 2.88 -3.03 8.57
N VAL A 141 2.61 -2.71 9.83
CA VAL A 141 3.66 -2.27 10.77
C VAL A 141 4.07 -3.46 11.61
N GLU A 142 5.21 -4.02 11.24
CA GLU A 142 5.80 -5.15 11.91
C GLU A 142 6.75 -4.71 13.02
N ASP A 143 6.62 -5.33 14.19
CA ASP A 143 7.41 -5.05 15.39
C ASP A 143 7.65 -3.55 15.65
N LEU A 144 6.56 -2.81 15.91
CA LEU A 144 6.59 -1.37 16.14
C LEU A 144 7.64 -0.95 17.19
N ALA A 145 7.84 -1.76 18.24
CA ALA A 145 8.76 -1.43 19.32
C ALA A 145 10.22 -1.46 18.85
N GLU A 146 10.59 -2.42 18.02
CA GLU A 146 11.91 -2.49 17.39
C GLU A 146 12.12 -1.32 16.40
N VAL A 147 11.13 -1.03 15.55
CA VAL A 147 11.19 0.11 14.61
C VAL A 147 11.39 1.43 15.35
N ALA A 148 10.72 1.63 16.49
CA ALA A 148 10.85 2.86 17.26
C ALA A 148 12.26 3.08 17.86
N ALA A 149 13.07 2.04 17.95
CA ALA A 149 14.45 2.09 18.42
C ALA A 149 15.48 2.23 17.28
N GLU A 150 15.04 2.24 16.02
CA GLU A 150 15.92 2.27 14.87
C GLU A 150 16.60 3.63 14.68
N GLU A 151 17.89 3.62 14.36
CA GLU A 151 18.63 4.83 13.98
C GLU A 151 18.76 4.96 12.46
N VAL A 152 18.14 6.01 11.93
CA VAL A 152 18.21 6.32 10.49
C VAL A 152 19.31 7.34 10.15
N PRO A 153 19.96 7.23 8.98
CA PRO A 153 21.01 8.14 8.55
C PRO A 153 20.58 9.62 8.50
N LYS A 154 21.54 10.54 8.69
CA LYS A 154 21.28 11.98 8.60
C LYS A 154 20.68 12.39 7.25
N ASP A 155 21.12 11.78 6.17
CA ASP A 155 20.60 12.08 4.83
C ASP A 155 19.13 11.67 4.67
N TRP A 156 18.72 10.56 5.28
CA TRP A 156 17.31 10.16 5.33
C TRP A 156 16.48 11.19 6.10
N LYS A 157 16.96 11.65 7.27
CA LYS A 157 16.27 12.68 8.07
C LYS A 157 16.12 14.01 7.31
N ALA A 158 17.03 14.29 6.37
CA ALA A 158 17.00 15.50 5.56
C ALA A 158 16.02 15.43 4.37
N LEU A 159 15.47 14.26 4.02
CA LEU A 159 14.57 14.10 2.86
C LEU A 159 13.27 14.89 3.02
N CYS A 160 12.55 14.71 4.13
CA CYS A 160 11.25 15.37 4.33
C CYS A 160 11.39 16.91 4.34
N PRO A 161 12.31 17.53 5.10
CA PRO A 161 12.51 18.97 5.04
C PRO A 161 12.87 19.47 3.64
N LYS A 162 13.72 18.75 2.88
CA LYS A 162 14.07 19.14 1.51
C LYS A 162 12.87 19.07 0.56
N TYR A 163 12.03 18.05 0.68
CA TYR A 163 10.84 17.89 -0.14
C TYR A 163 9.80 18.98 0.15
N GLU A 164 9.55 19.30 1.41
CA GLU A 164 8.59 20.35 1.81
C GLU A 164 9.01 21.76 1.34
N HIS A 165 10.31 22.00 1.15
CA HIS A 165 10.83 23.28 0.63
C HIS A 165 11.09 23.24 -0.89
N PHE A 166 10.82 22.11 -1.56
CA PHE A 166 11.00 21.99 -2.99
C PHE A 166 9.91 22.76 -3.73
N HIS A 167 10.34 23.67 -4.60
CA HIS A 167 9.45 24.42 -5.49
C HIS A 167 9.67 23.93 -6.91
N SER A 168 8.61 23.45 -7.58
CA SER A 168 8.71 22.99 -8.96
C SER A 168 9.08 24.16 -9.89
N PRO A 169 10.12 24.02 -10.72
CA PRO A 169 10.40 25.01 -11.77
C PRO A 169 9.38 24.98 -12.92
N PHE A 170 8.45 24.01 -12.90
CA PHE A 170 7.40 23.82 -13.88
C PHE A 170 6.03 23.97 -13.21
N GLN A 171 5.77 25.11 -12.58
CA GLN A 171 4.39 25.41 -12.13
C GLN A 171 3.46 25.36 -13.36
N GLU A 172 2.45 24.49 -13.32
CA GLU A 172 1.32 24.52 -14.27
C GLU A 172 0.48 25.79 -14.10
#